data_AF-A0A939DRW1-F1
#
_entry.id   AF-A0A939DRW1-F1
#
_cell.length_a   1.000
_cell.length_b   1.000
_cell.length_c   1.000
_cell.angle_alpha   90.00
_cell.angle_beta   90.00
_cell.angle_gamma   90.00
#
_symmetry.space_group_name_H-M   'P 1'
#
loop_
_entity.id
_entity.type
_entity.pdbx_description
1 polymer ?
#
loop_
_entity_poly.entity_id
_entity_poly.type
_entity_poly.pdbx_seq_one_letter_code
_entity_poly.pdbx_strand_id
1 'polypeptide(L)'
;ISNSQVNRLRHFVRAGLRSLFRPEPQTAVEWADANYYLPKESAYQEGRWETLPFQRAIMNAMGSDYIREVNVVKSARVGYSKMLLGVYAYFIEHKQRNTLIWLPTDGDAENFMKTHVEPTIRDIPSLLALAPWYGKKHRDNTLTMKRFTNGRGFWCLG
;
A
#
# COMPACT_ATOMS: atom_id res chain seq x y z
N ILE A 1 2.54 42.90 -1.20
CA ILE A 1 2.01 41.55 -0.85
C ILE A 1 2.93 40.95 0.19
N SER A 2 2.42 40.56 1.36
CA SER A 2 3.27 39.96 2.41
C SER A 2 3.63 38.50 2.08
N ASN A 3 4.75 38.01 2.60
CA ASN A 3 5.15 36.60 2.43
C ASN A 3 4.07 35.62 2.92
N SER A 4 3.26 36.00 3.91
CA SER A 4 2.15 35.16 4.40
C SER A 4 0.98 35.08 3.39
N GLN A 5 0.74 36.15 2.63
CA GLN A 5 -0.27 36.18 1.57
C GLN A 5 0.18 35.32 0.38
N VAL A 6 1.46 35.40 0.00
CA VAL A 6 2.03 34.55 -1.07
C VAL A 6 1.97 33.07 -0.70
N ASN A 7 2.32 32.70 0.55
CA ASN A 7 2.26 31.31 1.01
C ASN A 7 0.83 30.76 1.04
N ARG A 8 -0.14 31.58 1.48
CA ARG A 8 -1.57 31.20 1.43
C ARG A 8 -2.06 31.02 0.00
N LEU A 9 -1.72 31.94 -0.92
CA LEU A 9 -2.06 31.80 -2.33
C LEU A 9 -1.50 30.50 -2.92
N ARG A 10 -0.22 30.21 -2.69
CA ARG A 10 0.42 28.95 -3.13
C ARG A 10 -0.28 27.72 -2.57
N HIS A 11 -0.69 27.75 -1.30
CA HIS A 11 -1.42 26.66 -0.66
C HIS A 11 -2.77 26.41 -1.36
N PHE A 12 -3.59 27.46 -1.54
CA PHE A 12 -4.91 27.32 -2.16
C PHE A 12 -4.83 26.93 -3.64
N VAL A 13 -3.86 27.47 -4.39
CA VAL A 13 -3.61 27.09 -5.78
C VAL A 13 -3.21 25.61 -5.86
N ARG A 14 -2.27 25.15 -5.02
CA ARG A 14 -1.89 23.72 -4.98
C ARG A 14 -3.06 22.83 -4.58
N ALA A 15 -3.89 23.25 -3.62
CA ALA A 15 -5.06 22.50 -3.21
C ALA A 15 -6.10 22.39 -4.34
N GLY A 16 -6.36 23.49 -5.05
CA GLY A 16 -7.30 23.52 -6.19
C GLY A 16 -6.81 22.70 -7.39
N LEU A 17 -5.51 22.72 -7.69
CA LEU A 17 -4.92 21.95 -8.78
C LEU A 17 -4.71 20.46 -8.43
N ARG A 18 -4.88 20.06 -7.18
CA ARG A 18 -4.66 18.67 -6.73
C ARG A 18 -5.56 17.67 -7.45
N SER A 19 -6.77 18.08 -7.87
CA SER A 19 -7.69 17.24 -8.64
C SER A 19 -7.23 16.99 -10.08
N LEU A 20 -6.37 17.85 -10.63
CA LEU A 20 -5.82 17.73 -11.98
C LEU A 20 -4.51 16.93 -12.00
N PHE A 21 -3.91 16.68 -10.83
CA PHE A 21 -2.72 15.85 -10.73
C PHE A 21 -3.08 14.39 -10.99
N ARG A 22 -2.45 13.80 -12.00
CA ARG A 22 -2.48 12.37 -12.27
C ARG A 22 -1.05 11.85 -12.17
N PRO A 23 -0.76 10.83 -11.34
CA PRO A 23 0.55 10.22 -11.32
C PRO A 23 0.87 9.59 -12.68
N GLU A 24 2.15 9.56 -13.04
CA GLU A 24 2.61 8.91 -14.27
C GLU A 24 2.16 7.44 -14.27
N PRO A 25 1.64 6.89 -15.39
CA PRO A 25 1.21 5.50 -15.42
C PRO A 25 2.39 4.57 -15.08
N GLN A 26 2.28 3.86 -13.95
CA GLN A 26 3.24 2.84 -13.53
C GLN A 26 2.51 1.52 -13.32
N THR A 27 3.18 0.42 -13.66
CA THR A 27 2.71 -0.93 -13.33
C THR A 27 2.93 -1.25 -11.85
N ALA A 28 2.26 -2.28 -11.34
CA ALA A 28 2.42 -2.70 -9.95
C ALA A 28 3.86 -3.15 -9.65
N VAL A 29 4.52 -3.78 -10.61
CA VAL A 29 5.93 -4.22 -10.51
C VAL A 29 6.87 -3.02 -10.44
N GLU A 30 6.75 -2.07 -11.39
CA GLU A 30 7.60 -0.88 -11.40
C GLU A 30 7.47 -0.08 -10.10
N TRP A 31 6.24 0.06 -9.59
CA TRP A 31 6.02 0.74 -8.33
C TRP A 31 6.63 -0.02 -7.15
N ALA A 32 6.49 -1.36 -7.11
CA ALA A 32 7.03 -2.19 -6.03
C ALA A 32 8.56 -2.19 -6.02
N ASP A 33 9.22 -2.36 -7.19
CA ASP A 33 10.68 -2.31 -7.29
C ASP A 33 11.23 -0.91 -6.93
N ALA A 34 10.45 0.15 -7.14
CA ALA A 34 10.83 1.52 -6.78
C ALA A 34 10.64 1.84 -5.28
N ASN A 35 9.57 1.34 -4.64
CA ASN A 35 9.13 1.84 -3.33
C ASN A 35 9.06 0.78 -2.22
N TYR A 36 8.96 -0.51 -2.56
CA TYR A 36 8.67 -1.55 -1.58
C TYR A 36 9.94 -2.03 -0.87
N TYR A 37 9.85 -2.15 0.45
CA TYR A 37 10.90 -2.68 1.31
C TYR A 37 10.36 -3.88 2.09
N LEU A 38 11.16 -4.93 2.21
CA LEU A 38 10.81 -6.15 2.93
C LEU A 38 11.11 -5.99 4.42
N PRO A 39 10.09 -5.96 5.29
CA PRO A 39 10.29 -5.82 6.73
C PRO A 39 10.98 -7.04 7.33
N LYS A 40 11.95 -6.82 8.20
CA LYS A 40 12.73 -7.88 8.89
C LYS A 40 11.85 -8.83 9.69
N GLU A 41 10.77 -8.32 10.29
CA GLU A 41 9.89 -9.09 11.16
C GLU A 41 9.05 -10.12 10.41
N SER A 42 8.93 -9.98 9.09
CA SER A 42 8.01 -10.79 8.29
C SER A 42 8.57 -11.27 6.95
N ALA A 43 9.86 -11.10 6.74
CA ALA A 43 10.59 -11.62 5.58
C ALA A 43 11.86 -12.34 6.05
N TYR A 44 12.21 -13.43 5.36
CA TYR A 44 13.47 -14.15 5.60
C TYR A 44 14.70 -13.34 5.19
N GLN A 45 14.53 -12.48 4.19
CA GLN A 45 15.54 -11.55 3.70
C GLN A 45 14.97 -10.15 3.88
N GLU A 46 15.66 -9.36 4.69
CA GLU A 46 15.41 -7.93 4.80
C GLU A 46 16.09 -7.22 3.63
N GLY A 47 15.41 -6.21 3.07
CA GLY A 47 16.00 -5.38 2.04
C GLY A 47 14.99 -4.81 1.07
N ARG A 48 15.52 -4.15 0.04
CA ARG A 48 14.70 -3.64 -1.06
C ARG A 48 14.04 -4.79 -1.80
N TRP A 49 12.77 -4.63 -2.15
CA TRP A 49 12.07 -5.59 -3.00
C TRP A 49 12.70 -5.65 -4.38
N GLU A 50 12.92 -6.87 -4.86
CA GLU A 50 13.30 -7.15 -6.23
C GLU A 50 12.33 -8.19 -6.79
N THR A 51 11.56 -7.80 -7.80
CA THR A 51 10.56 -8.69 -8.40
C THR A 51 11.23 -9.82 -9.17
N LEU A 52 11.07 -11.04 -8.66
CA LEU A 52 11.56 -12.25 -9.34
C LEU A 52 10.83 -12.47 -10.67
N PRO A 53 11.46 -13.10 -11.69
CA PRO A 53 10.87 -13.21 -13.02
C PRO A 53 9.45 -13.78 -13.06
N PHE A 54 9.15 -14.81 -12.26
CA PHE A 54 7.81 -15.41 -12.20
C PHE A 54 6.76 -14.52 -11.52
N GLN A 55 7.19 -13.61 -10.65
CA GLN A 55 6.29 -12.72 -9.90
C GLN A 55 5.77 -11.58 -10.79
N ARG A 56 6.54 -11.17 -11.80
CA ARG A 56 6.25 -10.01 -12.65
C ARG A 56 4.87 -10.10 -13.29
N ALA A 57 4.59 -11.21 -13.97
CA ALA A 57 3.31 -11.41 -14.65
C ALA A 57 2.14 -11.46 -13.66
N ILE A 58 2.33 -12.11 -12.50
CA ILE A 58 1.31 -12.24 -11.47
C ILE A 58 0.97 -10.87 -10.87
N MET A 59 1.97 -10.10 -10.45
CA MET A 59 1.77 -8.78 -9.84
C MET A 59 1.18 -7.78 -10.83
N ASN A 60 1.64 -7.76 -12.08
CA ASN A 60 1.06 -6.91 -13.10
C ASN A 60 -0.37 -7.32 -13.48
N ALA A 61 -0.67 -8.62 -13.46
CA ALA A 61 -2.05 -9.08 -13.64
C ALA A 61 -2.96 -8.60 -12.50
N MET A 62 -2.53 -8.76 -11.25
CA MET A 62 -3.27 -8.26 -10.08
C MET A 62 -3.46 -6.74 -10.12
N GLY A 63 -2.44 -6.01 -10.58
CA GLY A 63 -2.46 -4.55 -10.65
C GLY A 63 -3.18 -3.97 -11.87
N SER A 64 -3.57 -4.77 -12.87
CA SER A 64 -4.13 -4.31 -14.14
C SER A 64 -5.62 -3.95 -14.03
N ASP A 65 -6.04 -2.88 -14.70
CA ASP A 65 -7.46 -2.51 -14.79
C ASP A 65 -8.24 -3.30 -15.84
N TYR A 66 -7.53 -3.98 -16.73
CA TYR A 66 -8.12 -4.83 -17.76
C TYR A 66 -8.47 -6.23 -17.25
N ILE A 67 -7.95 -6.62 -16.09
CA ILE A 67 -8.11 -7.95 -15.53
C ILE A 67 -8.94 -7.84 -14.26
N ARG A 68 -10.16 -8.40 -14.31
CA ARG A 68 -11.09 -8.37 -13.18
C ARG A 68 -10.75 -9.41 -12.11
N GLU A 69 -10.26 -10.57 -12.51
CA GLU A 69 -10.03 -11.71 -11.63
C GLU A 69 -8.71 -12.39 -11.98
N VAL A 70 -7.92 -12.70 -10.95
CA VAL A 70 -6.63 -13.38 -11.06
C VAL A 70 -6.64 -14.57 -10.12
N ASN A 71 -6.68 -15.76 -10.69
CA ASN A 71 -6.59 -17.01 -9.94
C ASN A 71 -5.15 -17.55 -10.01
N VAL A 72 -4.54 -17.80 -8.85
CA VAL A 72 -3.15 -18.26 -8.78
C VAL A 72 -3.08 -19.53 -7.95
N VAL A 73 -2.72 -20.64 -8.60
CA VAL A 73 -2.30 -21.86 -7.90
C VAL A 73 -0.80 -21.74 -7.65
N LYS A 74 -0.40 -21.81 -6.39
CA LYS A 74 0.99 -21.58 -5.98
C LYS A 74 1.45 -22.58 -4.93
N SER A 75 2.76 -22.82 -4.88
CA SER A 75 3.42 -23.59 -3.84
C SER A 75 3.60 -22.77 -2.55
N ALA A 76 3.94 -23.44 -1.45
CA ALA A 76 4.29 -22.75 -0.21
C ALA A 76 5.59 -21.94 -0.36
N ARG A 77 5.74 -20.88 0.45
CA ARG A 77 6.99 -20.09 0.60
C ARG A 77 7.54 -19.39 -0.65
N VAL A 78 6.70 -19.09 -1.65
CA VAL A 78 7.08 -18.35 -2.88
C VAL A 78 6.98 -16.81 -2.77
N GLY A 79 6.86 -16.27 -1.56
CA GLY A 79 6.69 -14.82 -1.35
C GLY A 79 5.31 -14.25 -1.73
N TYR A 80 4.28 -15.10 -1.85
CA TYR A 80 2.94 -14.68 -2.31
C TYR A 80 2.31 -13.57 -1.48
N SER A 81 2.38 -13.66 -0.15
CA SER A 81 1.84 -12.62 0.73
C SER A 81 2.51 -11.27 0.54
N LYS A 82 3.80 -11.26 0.16
CA LYS A 82 4.56 -10.02 -0.12
C LYS A 82 4.18 -9.43 -1.47
N MET A 83 3.96 -10.27 -2.49
CA MET A 83 3.38 -9.82 -3.77
C MET A 83 2.03 -9.12 -3.55
N LEU A 84 1.14 -9.73 -2.74
CA LEU A 84 -0.16 -9.14 -2.41
C LEU A 84 -0.01 -7.76 -1.74
N LEU A 85 0.83 -7.66 -0.70
CA LEU A 85 1.05 -6.40 0.00
C LEU A 85 1.68 -5.33 -0.90
N GLY A 86 2.58 -5.70 -1.81
CA GLY A 86 3.12 -4.79 -2.82
C GLY A 86 2.05 -4.22 -3.72
N VAL A 87 1.16 -5.07 -4.23
CA VAL A 87 0.02 -4.64 -5.06
C VAL A 87 -0.97 -3.79 -4.25
N TYR A 88 -1.23 -4.13 -2.99
CA TYR A 88 -2.13 -3.31 -2.15
C TYR A 88 -1.53 -1.95 -1.82
N ALA A 89 -0.23 -1.88 -1.52
CA ALA A 89 0.45 -0.61 -1.30
C ALA A 89 0.42 0.27 -2.55
N TYR A 90 0.64 -0.32 -3.73
CA TYR A 90 0.43 0.32 -5.03
C TYR A 90 -1.01 0.81 -5.21
N PHE A 91 -2.00 0.02 -4.82
CA PHE A 91 -3.40 0.43 -4.89
C PHE A 91 -3.74 1.59 -3.96
N ILE A 92 -3.20 1.60 -2.75
CA ILE A 92 -3.46 2.66 -1.76
C ILE A 92 -2.79 3.96 -2.20
N GLU A 93 -1.50 3.92 -2.54
CA GLU A 93 -0.69 5.11 -2.81
C GLU A 93 -0.91 5.65 -4.22
N HIS A 94 -0.70 4.79 -5.22
CA HIS A 94 -0.66 5.18 -6.63
C HIS A 94 -2.06 5.23 -7.26
N LYS A 95 -2.81 4.13 -7.19
CA LYS A 95 -4.16 4.06 -7.79
C LYS A 95 -5.27 4.67 -6.93
N GLN A 96 -4.98 4.98 -5.67
CA GLN A 96 -5.93 5.49 -4.69
C GLN A 96 -7.22 4.65 -4.62
N ARG A 97 -7.10 3.38 -4.24
CA ARG A 97 -8.21 2.42 -4.15
C ARG A 97 -8.34 1.85 -2.74
N ASN A 98 -9.58 1.50 -2.41
CA ASN A 98 -9.89 0.71 -1.22
C ASN A 98 -9.50 -0.74 -1.45
N THR A 99 -8.95 -1.39 -0.43
CA THR A 99 -8.38 -2.74 -0.53
C THR A 99 -8.78 -3.60 0.65
N LEU A 100 -9.06 -4.88 0.42
CA LEU A 100 -9.47 -5.84 1.44
C LEU A 100 -8.64 -7.11 1.28
N ILE A 101 -8.14 -7.64 2.40
CA ILE A 101 -7.64 -9.00 2.52
C ILE A 101 -8.61 -9.78 3.39
N TRP A 102 -8.97 -10.96 2.91
CA TRP A 102 -9.76 -11.94 3.65
C TRP A 102 -8.89 -13.15 3.97
N LEU A 103 -8.86 -13.55 5.23
CA LEU A 103 -8.19 -14.75 5.74
C LEU A 103 -9.21 -15.79 6.23
N PRO A 104 -8.81 -17.04 6.51
CA PRO A 104 -9.77 -18.09 6.91
C PRO A 104 -10.35 -17.93 8.31
N THR A 105 -9.66 -17.21 9.20
CA THR A 105 -10.09 -16.99 10.59
C THR A 105 -9.74 -15.58 11.06
N ASP A 106 -10.53 -15.05 12.00
CA ASP A 106 -10.26 -13.77 12.68
C ASP A 106 -8.86 -13.71 13.30
N GLY A 107 -8.41 -14.82 13.91
CA GLY A 107 -7.08 -14.92 14.51
C GLY A 107 -5.96 -14.78 13.48
N ASP A 108 -6.11 -15.40 12.31
CA ASP A 108 -5.16 -15.23 11.20
C ASP A 108 -5.18 -13.79 10.68
N ALA A 109 -6.35 -13.16 10.60
CA ALA A 109 -6.48 -11.77 10.14
C ALA A 109 -5.80 -10.79 11.08
N GLU A 110 -6.00 -10.92 12.39
CA GLU A 110 -5.32 -10.09 13.39
C GLU A 110 -3.81 -10.28 13.36
N ASN A 111 -3.37 -11.54 13.27
CA ASN A 111 -1.94 -11.87 13.18
C ASN A 111 -1.34 -11.29 11.91
N PHE A 112 -2.03 -11.38 10.77
CA PHE A 112 -1.56 -10.83 9.50
C PHE A 112 -1.44 -9.31 9.55
N MET A 113 -2.40 -8.61 10.16
CA MET A 113 -2.34 -7.17 10.35
C MET A 113 -1.09 -6.75 11.13
N LYS A 114 -0.84 -7.38 12.28
CA LYS A 114 0.28 -7.06 13.18
C LYS A 114 1.63 -7.43 12.59
N THR A 115 1.74 -8.62 12.00
CA THR A 115 3.03 -9.17 11.56
C THR A 115 3.43 -8.70 10.17
N HIS A 116 2.47 -8.49 9.25
CA HIS A 116 2.78 -8.19 7.86
C HIS A 116 2.38 -6.77 7.45
N VAL A 117 1.17 -6.31 7.79
CA VAL A 117 0.65 -5.03 7.28
C VAL A 117 1.31 -3.85 7.99
N GLU A 118 1.32 -3.83 9.32
CA GLU A 118 1.88 -2.71 10.10
C GLU A 118 3.37 -2.46 9.82
N PRO A 119 4.24 -3.49 9.73
CA PRO A 119 5.62 -3.28 9.32
C PRO A 119 5.75 -2.80 7.88
N THR A 120 4.90 -3.26 6.97
CA THR A 120 4.89 -2.78 5.57
C THR A 120 4.52 -1.29 5.50
N ILE A 121 3.56 -0.82 6.30
CA ILE A 121 3.20 0.61 6.39
C ILE A 121 4.37 1.43 6.94
N ARG A 122 5.10 0.89 7.91
CA ARG A 122 6.27 1.55 8.51
C ARG A 122 7.43 1.71 7.52
N ASP A 123 7.74 0.65 6.79
CA ASP A 123 8.98 0.55 6.02
C ASP A 123 8.86 1.11 4.59
N ILE A 124 7.64 1.40 4.13
CA ILE A 124 7.40 2.08 2.85
C ILE A 124 7.16 3.58 3.11
N PRO A 125 8.12 4.47 2.79
CA PRO A 125 8.02 5.89 3.15
C PRO A 125 6.78 6.59 2.59
N SER A 126 6.38 6.25 1.36
CA SER A 126 5.20 6.82 0.71
C SER A 126 3.90 6.38 1.40
N LEU A 127 3.84 5.15 1.91
CA LEU A 127 2.69 4.63 2.65
C LEU A 127 2.65 5.18 4.08
N LEU A 128 3.81 5.31 4.74
CA LEU A 128 3.93 5.92 6.06
C LEU A 128 3.48 7.38 6.05
N ALA A 129 3.85 8.14 5.00
CA ALA A 129 3.41 9.52 4.82
C ALA A 129 1.87 9.65 4.75
N LEU A 130 1.18 8.60 4.29
CA LEU A 130 -0.27 8.52 4.26
C LEU A 130 -0.91 8.09 5.59
N ALA A 131 -0.12 7.63 6.56
CA ALA A 131 -0.54 7.09 7.84
C ALA A 131 -0.06 7.95 9.05
N PRO A 132 -0.56 9.19 9.23
CA PRO A 132 -0.14 10.08 10.32
C PRO A 132 -0.53 9.59 11.72
N TRP A 133 -1.40 8.59 11.78
CA TRP A 133 -1.83 7.91 13.00
C TRP A 133 -0.87 6.78 13.42
N TYR A 134 0.15 6.47 12.63
CA TYR A 134 1.11 5.42 12.96
C TYR A 134 1.77 5.73 14.32
N GLY A 135 1.82 4.72 15.21
CA GLY A 135 2.34 4.87 16.58
C GLY A 135 1.42 5.62 17.56
N LYS A 136 0.18 5.97 17.16
CA LYS A 136 -0.78 6.68 18.02
C LYS A 136 -2.13 5.96 18.04
N LYS A 137 -2.83 6.06 19.17
CA LYS A 137 -4.24 5.63 19.26
C LYS A 137 -5.09 6.59 18.43
N HIS A 138 -5.73 6.09 17.39
CA HIS A 138 -6.53 6.91 16.47
C HIS A 138 -7.70 6.09 15.91
N ARG A 139 -8.83 6.74 15.63
CA ARG A 139 -10.04 6.07 15.08
C ARG A 139 -9.80 5.39 13.73
N ASP A 140 -8.89 5.96 12.95
CA ASP A 140 -8.54 5.50 11.59
C ASP A 140 -7.45 4.40 11.62
N ASN A 141 -7.05 3.96 12.82
CA ASN A 141 -6.06 2.92 13.06
C ASN A 141 -6.63 1.85 14.00
N THR A 142 -7.31 0.85 13.45
CA THR A 142 -7.81 -0.31 14.21
C THR A 142 -7.10 -1.59 13.77
N LEU A 143 -7.34 -2.71 14.47
CA LEU A 143 -6.80 -4.02 14.08
C LEU A 143 -7.43 -4.56 12.79
N THR A 144 -8.67 -4.19 12.50
CA THR A 144 -9.39 -4.65 11.31
C THR A 144 -9.27 -3.72 10.12
N MET A 145 -8.96 -2.43 10.35
CA MET A 145 -8.96 -1.40 9.32
C MET A 145 -7.89 -0.33 9.55
N LYS A 146 -7.21 0.03 8.47
CA LYS A 146 -6.32 1.20 8.39
C LYS A 146 -6.88 2.18 7.36
N ARG A 147 -7.14 3.42 7.75
CA ARG A 147 -7.65 4.48 6.85
C ARG A 147 -6.60 5.57 6.64
N PHE A 148 -6.23 5.79 5.39
CA PHE A 148 -5.15 6.69 4.97
C PHE A 148 -5.66 8.12 4.70
N THR A 149 -4.74 9.10 4.72
CA THR A 149 -5.05 10.52 4.51
C THR A 149 -5.60 10.86 3.13
N ASN A 150 -5.33 10.01 2.13
CA ASN A 150 -5.93 10.12 0.81
C ASN A 150 -7.38 9.59 0.74
N GLY A 151 -7.96 9.23 1.89
CA GLY A 151 -9.34 8.77 2.03
C GLY A 151 -9.52 7.28 1.75
N ARG A 152 -8.45 6.54 1.43
CA ARG A 152 -8.52 5.11 1.11
C ARG A 152 -8.38 4.26 2.36
N GLY A 153 -9.09 3.13 2.37
CA GLY A 153 -9.04 2.15 3.45
C GLY A 153 -8.37 0.85 3.01
N PHE A 154 -7.70 0.22 3.97
CA PHE A 154 -7.25 -1.16 3.91
C PHE A 154 -7.93 -1.94 5.03
N TRP A 155 -8.56 -3.06 4.69
CA TRP A 155 -9.22 -3.96 5.64
C TRP A 155 -8.52 -5.32 5.66
N CYS A 156 -8.41 -5.90 6.86
CA CYS A 156 -7.95 -7.27 7.05
C CYS A 156 -9.00 -7.97 7.91
N LEU A 157 -9.72 -8.92 7.31
CA LEU A 157 -10.86 -9.63 7.91
C LEU A 157 -10.65 -11.13 7.81
N GLY A 158 -11.32 -11.91 8.66
CA GLY A 158 -11.19 -13.35 8.73
C GLY A 158 -12.48 -14.06 9.13
#